data_AF-A0A964QD92-F1
#
_entry.id   AF-A0A964QD92-F1
#
_cell.length_a   1.000
_cell.length_b   1.000
_cell.length_c   1.000
_cell.angle_alpha   90.00
_cell.angle_beta   90.00
_cell.angle_gamma   90.00
#
_symmetry.space_group_name_H-M   'P 1'
#
loop_
_entity.id
_entity.type
_entity.pdbx_description
1 polymer ?
#
loop_
_entity_poly.entity_id
_entity_poly.type
_entity_poly.pdbx_seq_one_letter_code
_entity_poly.pdbx_strand_id
1 'polypeptide(L)' 'MSDRTGAPAHPEFPNLTVLHHPLILHKLSHLRHRGTGKKLFKELVDEIAALMTFEVTRDLELEEVEIETP' A
#
# COMPACT_ATOMS: atom_id res chain seq x y z
N MET A 1 -8.16 -11.54 -13.66
CA MET A 1 -7.38 -10.62 -12.81
C MET A 1 -7.26 -9.31 -13.57
N SER A 2 -8.36 -8.54 -13.60
CA SER A 2 -8.46 -7.35 -14.46
C SER A 2 -7.97 -6.15 -13.67
N ASP A 3 -6.86 -5.59 -14.14
CA ASP A 3 -6.26 -4.32 -13.75
C ASP A 3 -7.34 -3.25 -13.55
N ARG A 4 -7.62 -2.89 -12.28
CA ARG A 4 -8.57 -1.84 -11.87
C ARG A 4 -7.95 -0.81 -10.93
N THR A 5 -6.65 -0.89 -10.69
CA THR A 5 -5.90 0.32 -10.40
C THR A 5 -5.98 1.13 -11.69
N GLY A 6 -6.60 2.32 -11.73
CA GLY A 6 -6.61 3.15 -12.95
C GLY A 6 -5.22 3.63 -13.40
N ALA A 7 -4.16 2.99 -12.92
CA ALA A 7 -2.77 3.21 -13.25
C ALA A 7 -2.40 2.25 -14.39
N PRO A 8 -1.86 2.75 -15.50
CA PRO A 8 -1.50 1.92 -16.64
C PRO A 8 -0.47 0.85 -16.22
N ALA A 9 -0.67 -0.39 -16.70
CA ALA A 9 0.31 -1.45 -16.55
C ALA A 9 1.70 -0.98 -17.01
N HIS A 10 2.74 -1.35 -16.26
CA HIS A 10 4.10 -0.93 -16.59
C HIS A 10 4.53 -1.51 -17.95
N PRO A 11 5.07 -0.71 -18.88
CA PRO A 11 5.29 -1.11 -20.29
C PRO A 11 6.22 -2.31 -20.45
N GLU A 12 7.17 -2.50 -19.52
CA GLU A 12 8.12 -3.61 -19.52
C GLU A 12 7.75 -4.73 -18.53
N PHE A 13 6.92 -4.44 -17.53
CA PHE A 13 6.67 -5.34 -16.40
C PHE A 13 5.17 -5.53 -16.20
N PRO A 14 4.55 -6.52 -16.86
CA PRO A 14 3.09 -6.66 -16.89
C PRO A 14 2.45 -6.94 -15.53
N ASN A 15 3.22 -7.47 -14.57
CA ASN A 15 2.76 -7.76 -13.21
C ASN A 15 3.24 -6.71 -12.19
N LEU A 16 3.78 -5.57 -12.63
CA LEU A 16 4.20 -4.49 -11.74
C LEU A 16 3.09 -3.45 -11.62
N THR A 17 2.60 -3.27 -10.40
CA THR A 17 1.69 -2.17 -10.05
C THR A 17 2.45 -1.15 -9.19
N VAL A 18 2.46 0.10 -9.63
CA VAL A 18 3.07 1.21 -8.87
C VAL A 18 1.97 1.96 -8.12
N LEU A 19 2.04 1.93 -6.78
CA LEU A 19 1.04 2.56 -5.92
C LEU A 19 1.29 4.07 -5.81
N HIS A 20 0.50 4.86 -6.53
CA HIS A 20 0.55 6.33 -6.51
C HIS A 20 -0.36 6.93 -5.43
N HIS A 21 -0.06 6.66 -4.16
CA HIS A 21 -0.78 7.26 -3.03
C HIS A 21 0.01 8.44 -2.43
N PRO A 22 -0.58 9.64 -2.25
CA PRO A 22 0.14 10.82 -1.74
C PRO A 22 0.85 10.59 -0.41
N LEU A 23 0.24 9.86 0.53
CA LEU A 23 0.87 9.53 1.80
C LEU A 23 2.03 8.54 1.66
N ILE A 24 1.97 7.59 0.71
CA ILE A 24 3.10 6.69 0.45
C ILE A 24 4.28 7.52 -0.08
N LEU A 25 4.04 8.43 -1.03
CA LEU A 25 5.09 9.32 -1.58
C LEU A 25 5.70 10.23 -0.51
N HIS A 26 4.87 10.85 0.33
CA HIS A 26 5.31 11.69 1.44
C HIS A 26 6.20 10.90 2.43
N LYS A 27 5.72 9.74 2.91
CA LYS A 27 6.45 8.90 3.87
C LYS A 27 7.74 8.34 3.26
N LEU A 28 7.69 7.90 1.99
CA LEU A 28 8.85 7.41 1.25
C LEU A 28 9.92 8.49 1.11
N SER A 29 9.53 9.76 0.93
CA SER A 29 10.46 10.89 0.86
C SER A 29 11.23 11.06 2.17
N HIS A 30 10.55 10.95 3.32
CA HIS A 30 11.20 10.95 4.63
C HIS A 30 12.05 9.69 4.85
N LEU A 31 11.58 8.52 4.43
CA LEU A 31 12.31 7.26 4.57
C LEU A 31 13.64 7.27 3.81
N ARG A 32 13.67 7.89 2.63
CA ARG A 32 14.88 8.02 1.78
C ARG A 32 15.87 9.08 2.29
N HIS A 33 15.46 9.95 3.21
CA HIS A 33 16.33 11.01 3.72
C HIS A 33 17.48 10.41 4.57
N ARG A 34 18.74 10.74 4.23
CA ARG A 34 19.94 10.16 4.88
C ARG A 34 20.01 10.40 6.39
N GLY A 35 19.40 11.49 6.87
CA GLY A 35 19.31 11.82 8.30
C GLY A 35 18.23 11.06 9.07
N THR A 36 17.44 10.20 8.43
CA THR A 36 16.36 9.47 9.09
C THR A 36 16.92 8.43 10.06
N GLY A 37 16.65 8.62 11.34
CA GLY A 37 17.11 7.73 12.40
C GLY A 37 16.39 6.37 12.36
N LYS A 38 17.04 5.35 12.97
CA LYS A 38 16.57 3.95 12.93
C LYS A 38 15.13 3.75 13.44
N LYS A 39 14.71 4.51 14.46
CA LYS A 39 13.34 4.42 15.01
C LYS A 39 12.31 4.86 13.97
N LEU A 40 12.45 6.11 13.50
CA LEU A 40 11.56 6.69 12.49
C LEU A 40 11.56 5.88 11.18
N PHE A 41 12.71 5.33 10.79
CA PHE A 41 12.79 4.47 9.61
C PHE A 41 11.83 3.27 9.70
N LYS A 42 11.81 2.58 10.86
CA LYS A 42 10.91 1.43 11.07
C LYS A 42 9.45 1.86 11.06
N GLU A 43 9.13 2.93 11.76
CA GLU A 43 7.77 3.50 11.80
C GLU A 43 7.27 3.84 10.38
N LEU A 44 8.09 4.48 9.55
CA LEU A 44 7.75 4.79 8.17
C LEU A 44 7.55 3.55 7.30
N VAL A 45 8.39 2.50 7.47
CA VAL A 45 8.21 1.23 6.76
C VAL A 45 6.86 0.60 7.12
N ASP A 46 6.53 0.54 8.41
CA ASP A 46 5.28 -0.06 8.89
C ASP A 46 4.06 0.71 8.35
N GLU A 47 4.11 2.04 8.37
CA GLU A 47 3.05 2.89 7.84
C GLU A 47 2.87 2.75 6.32
N ILE A 48 3.97 2.67 5.56
CA ILE A 48 3.91 2.45 4.12
C ILE A 48 3.33 1.06 3.84
N ALA A 49 3.80 0.02 4.54
CA ALA A 49 3.31 -1.34 4.38
C ALA A 49 1.80 -1.46 4.68
N ALA A 50 1.30 -0.76 5.70
CA ALA A 50 -0.12 -0.73 6.02
C ALA A 50 -0.95 -0.12 4.87
N LEU A 51 -0.50 1.01 4.30
CA LEU A 51 -1.17 1.62 3.14
C LEU A 51 -1.12 0.73 1.90
N MET A 52 0.01 0.05 1.66
CA MET A 52 0.12 -0.91 0.56
C MET A 52 -0.82 -2.10 0.78
N THR A 53 -0.89 -2.64 2.00
CA THR A 53 -1.75 -3.77 2.36
C THR A 53 -3.21 -3.44 2.05
N PHE A 54 -3.68 -2.26 2.46
CA PHE A 54 -5.05 -1.82 2.17
C PHE A 54 -5.37 -1.81 0.68
N GLU A 55 -4.44 -1.35 -0.16
CA GLU A 55 -4.64 -1.34 -1.62
C GLU A 55 -4.62 -2.76 -2.22
N VAL A 56 -3.69 -3.63 -1.81
CA VAL A 56 -3.56 -4.97 -2.39
C VAL A 56 -4.65 -5.94 -1.93
N THR A 57 -5.26 -5.71 -0.78
CA THR A 57 -6.34 -6.56 -0.25
C THR A 57 -7.74 -6.10 -0.65
N ARG A 58 -7.88 -5.09 -1.51
CA ARG A 58 -9.18 -4.51 -1.89
C ARG A 58 -10.12 -5.53 -2.56
N ASP A 59 -9.55 -6.47 -3.31
CA ASP A 59 -10.31 -7.45 -4.09
C ASP A 59 -10.40 -8.82 -3.41
N LEU A 60 -10.11 -8.90 -2.10
CA LEU A 60 -10.31 -10.15 -1.36
C LEU A 60 -11.78 -10.55 -1.36
N GLU A 61 -12.02 -11.83 -1.58
CA GLU A 61 -13.36 -12.42 -1.47
C GLU A 61 -13.88 -12.29 -0.04
N LEU A 62 -15.17 -11.98 0.08
CA LEU A 62 -15.86 -11.84 1.36
C LEU A 62 -16.96 -12.89 1.46
N GLU A 63 -17.30 -13.26 2.69
CA GLU A 63 -18.43 -14.13 3.01
C GLU A 63 -19.34 -13.46 4.04
N GLU A 64 -20.64 -13.71 3.92
CA GLU A 64 -21.65 -13.21 4.86
C GLU A 64 -21.63 -14.06 6.14
N VAL A 65 -21.62 -13.39 7.30
CA VAL A 65 -21.61 -14.04 8.62
C VAL A 65 -22.61 -13.33 9.54
N GLU A 66 -23.54 -14.07 10.13
CA GLU A 66 -24.47 -13.52 11.13
C GLU A 66 -23.75 -13.32 12.47
N ILE A 67 -23.88 -12.12 13.05
CA ILE A 67 -23.33 -11.76 14.38
C ILE A 67 -24.37 -11.04 15.24
N GLU A 68 -24.29 -11.20 16.56
CA GLU A 68 -25.08 -10.43 17.53
C GLU A 68 -24.21 -9.30 18.11
N THR A 69 -24.68 -8.07 18.01
CA THR A 69 -24.04 -6.88 18.62
C THR A 69 -24.76 -6.51 19.92
N PRO A 70 -24.06 -6.00 20.96
CA PRO A 70 -24.69 -5.55 22.21
C PRO A 70 -25.78 -4.49 22.05
#